data_AF-A0A3B9GUC4-F1
#
_entry.id   AF-A0A3B9GUC4-F1
#
_cell.length_a   1.000
_cell.length_b   1.000
_cell.length_c   1.000
_cell.angle_alpha   90.00
_cell.angle_beta   90.00
_cell.angle_gamma   90.00
#
_symmetry.space_group_name_H-M   'P 1'
#
loop_
_entity.id
_entity.type
_entity.pdbx_description
1 polymer ?
#
loop_
_entity_poly.entity_id
_entity_poly.type
_entity_poly.pdbx_seq_one_letter_code
_entity_poly.pdbx_strand_id
1 'polypeptide(L)'
;GYFKALRSGVHKPSFGHNPAGTLSVIAILVALCVQVGTGLFAVDVDGLESGPLARLVSFEAGRQAAEIHEISFNILLALIGLHLAAIVTYLFFFKDNLVRPMVTGRRDSADFSAGDTLSDSKLSWVRLAIALAAALAAMWAVLNIGG
;
A
#
# COMPACT_ATOMS: atom_id res chain seq x y z
N GLY A 1 -9.56 5.40 -26.13
CA GLY A 1 -9.50 4.31 -25.14
C GLY A 1 -8.06 3.92 -24.89
N TYR A 2 -7.60 4.04 -23.65
CA TYR A 2 -6.22 3.81 -23.20
C TYR A 2 -5.64 2.45 -23.68
N PHE A 3 -6.48 1.41 -23.73
CA PHE A 3 -6.13 0.09 -24.30
C PHE A 3 -5.74 0.10 -25.79
N LYS A 4 -6.27 1.03 -26.59
CA LYS A 4 -5.90 1.17 -28.02
C LYS A 4 -4.60 1.94 -28.20
N ALA A 5 -4.22 2.80 -27.24
CA ALA A 5 -2.97 3.57 -27.25
C ALA A 5 -1.75 2.74 -26.81
N LEU A 6 -1.96 1.69 -26.01
CA LEU A 6 -0.92 0.72 -25.64
C LEU A 6 -0.39 -0.09 -26.84
N ARG A 7 -1.21 -0.28 -27.89
CA ARG A 7 -0.83 -1.06 -29.08
C ARG A 7 -0.03 -0.26 -30.12
N SER A 8 0.05 1.07 -30.01
CA SER A 8 0.60 1.92 -31.08
C SER A 8 2.02 2.44 -30.86
N GLY A 9 2.78 1.96 -29.86
CA GLY A 9 4.23 2.21 -29.75
C GLY A 9 4.65 3.69 -29.54
N VAL A 10 3.70 4.61 -29.39
CA VAL A 10 3.96 6.04 -29.12
C VAL A 10 3.49 6.34 -27.70
N HIS A 11 4.29 5.94 -26.72
CA HIS A 11 4.07 6.34 -25.33
C HIS A 11 4.75 7.68 -25.09
N LYS A 12 3.95 8.74 -24.98
CA LYS A 12 4.34 9.94 -24.25
C LYS A 12 3.86 9.74 -22.81
N PRO A 13 4.75 9.63 -21.81
CA PRO A 13 4.34 9.46 -20.42
C PRO A 13 3.50 10.68 -20.00
N SER A 14 2.21 10.45 -19.77
CA SER A 14 1.30 11.47 -19.23
C SER A 14 1.27 11.34 -17.72
N PHE A 15 1.53 12.45 -17.03
CA PHE A 15 1.59 12.56 -15.59
C PHE A 15 0.31 12.00 -14.93
N GLY A 16 0.46 11.13 -13.93
CA GLY A 16 -0.64 10.70 -13.06
C GLY A 16 -1.71 9.76 -13.67
N HIS A 17 -1.60 9.36 -14.94
CA HIS A 17 -2.62 8.56 -15.62
C HIS A 17 -2.17 7.12 -15.91
N ASN A 18 -1.51 6.46 -14.96
CA ASN A 18 -1.57 5.00 -14.89
C ASN A 18 -2.70 4.61 -13.93
N PRO A 19 -3.98 4.65 -14.36
CA PRO A 19 -5.10 4.34 -13.49
C PRO A 19 -4.98 2.94 -12.89
N ALA A 20 -4.37 2.00 -13.62
CA ALA A 20 -4.10 0.65 -13.13
C ALA A 20 -3.06 0.66 -11.98
N GLY A 21 -2.00 1.47 -12.10
CA GLY A 21 -1.00 1.64 -11.05
C GLY A 21 -1.57 2.26 -9.78
N THR A 22 -2.33 3.35 -9.90
CA THR A 22 -2.95 4.01 -8.74
C THR A 22 -3.96 3.10 -8.04
N LEU A 23 -4.79 2.38 -8.80
CA LEU A 23 -5.75 1.41 -8.24
C LEU A 23 -5.05 0.25 -7.53
N SER A 24 -3.93 -0.24 -8.06
CA SER A 24 -3.13 -1.30 -7.43
C SER A 24 -2.60 -0.89 -6.07
N VAL A 25 -2.02 0.32 -5.95
CA VAL A 25 -1.50 0.82 -4.66
C VAL A 25 -2.64 1.00 -3.65
N ILE A 26 -3.76 1.60 -4.06
CA ILE A 26 -4.93 1.76 -3.18
C ILE A 26 -5.44 0.39 -2.71
N ALA A 27 -5.55 -0.59 -3.60
CA ALA A 27 -6.00 -1.94 -3.25
C ALA A 27 -5.07 -2.61 -2.21
N ILE A 28 -3.75 -2.51 -2.39
CA ILE A 28 -2.76 -3.05 -1.46
C ILE A 28 -2.87 -2.34 -0.10
N LEU A 29 -2.99 -1.01 -0.08
CA LEU A 29 -3.12 -0.25 1.17
C LEU A 29 -4.40 -0.59 1.93
N VAL A 30 -5.54 -0.74 1.23
CA VAL A 30 -6.80 -1.15 1.84
C VAL A 30 -6.69 -2.56 2.41
N ALA A 31 -6.14 -3.50 1.64
CA ALA A 31 -5.92 -4.87 2.10
C ALA A 31 -4.98 -4.92 3.32
N LEU A 32 -3.93 -4.10 3.34
CA LEU A 32 -3.03 -3.97 4.49
C LEU A 32 -3.74 -3.41 5.73
N CYS A 33 -4.60 -2.41 5.57
CA CYS A 33 -5.41 -1.89 6.68
C CYS A 33 -6.35 -2.96 7.24
N VAL A 34 -6.98 -3.77 6.38
CA VAL A 34 -7.80 -4.91 6.81
C VAL A 34 -6.94 -5.92 7.55
N GLN A 35 -5.78 -6.31 7.01
CA GLN A 35 -4.85 -7.26 7.62
C GLN A 35 -4.45 -6.85 9.05
N VAL A 36 -4.01 -5.60 9.21
CA VAL A 36 -3.57 -5.07 10.50
C VAL A 36 -4.76 -4.93 11.46
N GLY A 37 -5.89 -4.44 10.96
CA GLY A 37 -7.10 -4.28 11.76
C GLY A 37 -7.60 -5.61 12.32
N THR A 38 -7.74 -6.63 11.47
CA THR A 38 -8.22 -7.95 11.91
C THR A 38 -7.22 -8.68 12.79
N GLY A 39 -5.90 -8.55 12.50
CA GLY A 39 -4.85 -9.15 13.33
C GLY A 39 -4.81 -8.58 14.74
N LEU A 40 -5.19 -7.31 14.92
CA LEU A 40 -5.24 -6.66 16.22
C LEU A 40 -6.30 -7.25 17.16
N PHE A 41 -7.40 -7.76 16.59
CA PHE A 41 -8.54 -8.37 17.31
C PHE A 41 -8.58 -9.90 17.22
N ALA A 42 -7.68 -10.52 16.47
CA ALA A 42 -7.67 -11.97 16.24
C ALA A 42 -7.47 -12.74 17.56
N VAL A 43 -8.31 -13.75 17.77
CA VAL A 43 -8.22 -14.68 18.91
C VAL A 43 -7.67 -16.01 18.43
N ASP A 44 -6.73 -16.55 19.20
CA ASP A 44 -6.23 -17.91 19.03
C ASP A 44 -6.86 -18.87 20.05
N VAL A 45 -6.91 -20.16 19.72
CA VAL A 45 -7.55 -21.21 20.53
C VAL A 45 -6.84 -21.38 21.89
N ASP A 46 -5.52 -21.27 21.89
CA ASP A 46 -4.69 -21.46 23.08
C ASP A 46 -4.34 -20.15 23.80
N GLY A 47 -4.76 -19.01 23.26
CA GLY A 47 -4.52 -17.67 23.83
C GLY A 47 -3.05 -17.20 23.77
N LEU A 48 -2.14 -18.01 23.24
CA LEU A 48 -0.71 -17.71 23.17
C LEU A 48 -0.39 -16.70 22.05
N GLU A 49 -1.08 -16.81 20.91
CA GLU A 49 -0.85 -15.98 19.71
C GLU A 49 -2.03 -15.03 19.42
N SER A 50 -2.64 -14.47 20.46
CA SER A 50 -3.78 -13.55 20.30
C SER A 50 -3.35 -12.09 20.09
N GLY A 51 -4.14 -11.35 19.32
CA GLY A 51 -3.92 -9.94 19.08
C GLY A 51 -4.04 -9.09 20.37
N PRO A 52 -3.31 -7.97 20.48
CA PRO A 52 -3.34 -7.10 21.67
C PRO A 52 -4.73 -6.65 22.09
N LEU A 53 -5.66 -6.43 21.14
CA LEU A 53 -7.02 -5.98 21.43
C LEU A 53 -8.06 -7.12 21.45
N ALA A 54 -7.62 -8.39 21.41
CA ALA A 54 -8.51 -9.55 21.47
C ALA A 54 -9.40 -9.57 22.72
N ARG A 55 -8.93 -8.99 23.83
CA ARG A 55 -9.71 -8.91 25.09
C ARG A 55 -10.91 -7.95 25.04
N LEU A 56 -10.95 -7.04 24.06
CA LEU A 56 -12.04 -6.06 23.91
C LEU A 56 -13.23 -6.62 23.12
N VAL A 57 -13.08 -7.78 22.48
CA VAL A 57 -14.09 -8.39 21.63
C VAL A 57 -14.52 -9.75 22.19
N SER A 58 -15.69 -10.23 21.78
CA SER A 58 -16.13 -11.58 22.13
C SER A 58 -15.27 -12.62 21.40
N PHE A 59 -15.18 -13.83 21.96
CA PHE A 59 -14.45 -14.95 21.35
C PHE A 59 -14.90 -15.23 19.91
N GLU A 60 -16.22 -15.16 19.66
CA GLU A 60 -16.79 -15.34 18.32
C GLU A 60 -16.30 -14.25 17.34
N ALA A 61 -16.33 -12.99 17.75
CA ALA A 61 -15.85 -11.89 16.91
C ALA A 61 -14.34 -11.95 16.68
N GLY A 62 -13.56 -12.33 17.70
CA GLY A 62 -12.12 -12.54 17.58
C GLY A 62 -11.75 -13.72 16.67
N ARG A 63 -12.55 -14.80 16.69
CA ARG A 63 -12.38 -15.93 15.77
C ARG A 63 -12.68 -15.54 14.33
N GLN A 64 -13.78 -14.81 14.10
CA GLN A 64 -14.10 -14.27 12.77
C GLN A 64 -13.00 -13.32 12.27
N ALA A 65 -12.44 -12.49 13.15
CA ALA A 65 -11.30 -11.64 12.79
C ALA A 65 -10.07 -12.47 12.37
N ALA A 66 -9.78 -13.58 13.05
CA ALA A 66 -8.68 -14.48 12.67
C ALA A 66 -8.91 -15.12 11.29
N GLU A 67 -10.12 -15.59 11.00
CA GLU A 67 -10.47 -16.13 9.67
C GLU A 67 -10.30 -15.08 8.56
N ILE A 68 -10.81 -13.86 8.79
CA ILE A 68 -10.65 -12.76 7.83
C ILE A 68 -9.17 -12.39 7.69
N HIS A 69 -8.38 -12.43 8.76
CA HIS A 69 -6.94 -12.17 8.73
C HIS A 69 -6.19 -13.16 7.83
N GLU A 70 -6.52 -14.45 7.90
CA GLU A 70 -5.90 -15.48 7.05
C GLU A 70 -6.28 -15.28 5.57
N ILE A 71 -7.56 -15.05 5.28
CA ILE A 71 -8.04 -14.81 3.91
C ILE A 71 -7.43 -13.53 3.34
N SER A 72 -7.41 -12.47 4.13
CA SER A 72 -6.82 -11.17 3.78
C SER A 72 -5.32 -11.32 3.48
N PHE A 73 -4.59 -12.17 4.21
CA PHE A 73 -3.17 -12.42 3.95
C PHE A 73 -2.94 -12.97 2.55
N ASN A 74 -3.73 -13.98 2.17
CA ASN A 74 -3.65 -14.60 0.85
C ASN A 74 -4.01 -13.60 -0.28
N ILE A 75 -5.04 -12.78 -0.06
CA ILE A 75 -5.42 -11.72 -1.01
C ILE A 75 -4.29 -10.68 -1.15
N LEU A 76 -3.72 -10.23 -0.04
CA LEU A 76 -2.64 -9.27 -0.03
C LEU A 76 -1.41 -9.82 -0.77
N LEU A 77 -1.06 -11.08 -0.55
CA LEU A 77 0.02 -11.75 -1.26
C LEU A 77 -0.22 -11.81 -2.77
N ALA A 78 -1.45 -12.12 -3.19
CA ALA A 78 -1.83 -12.12 -4.60
C ALA A 78 -1.75 -10.70 -5.22
N LEU A 79 -2.19 -9.67 -4.51
CA LEU A 79 -2.11 -8.27 -4.96
C LEU A 79 -0.65 -7.79 -5.10
N ILE A 80 0.21 -8.16 -4.16
CA ILE A 80 1.65 -7.87 -4.24
C ILE A 80 2.27 -8.59 -5.45
N GLY A 81 1.95 -9.86 -5.64
CA GLY A 81 2.42 -10.62 -6.81
C GLY A 81 2.00 -9.99 -8.13
N LEU A 82 0.72 -9.60 -8.24
CA LEU A 82 0.18 -8.89 -9.41
C LEU A 82 0.91 -7.55 -9.64
N HIS A 83 1.16 -6.79 -8.56
CA HIS A 83 1.86 -5.52 -8.63
C HIS A 83 3.31 -5.69 -9.14
N LEU A 84 4.04 -6.66 -8.61
CA LEU A 84 5.40 -6.97 -9.06
C LEU A 84 5.41 -7.44 -10.52
N ALA A 85 4.46 -8.28 -10.92
CA ALA A 85 4.33 -8.70 -12.32
C ALA A 85 4.08 -7.51 -13.25
N ALA A 86 3.28 -6.53 -12.81
CA ALA A 86 3.10 -5.27 -13.53
C ALA A 86 4.42 -4.51 -13.67
N ILE A 87 5.16 -4.30 -12.57
CA ILE A 87 6.46 -3.60 -12.60
C ILE A 87 7.44 -4.28 -13.57
N VAL A 88 7.57 -5.61 -13.48
CA VAL A 88 8.43 -6.41 -14.36
C VAL A 88 7.98 -6.24 -15.82
N THR A 89 6.69 -6.29 -16.09
CA THR A 89 6.14 -6.10 -17.43
C THR A 89 6.49 -4.71 -17.98
N TYR A 90 6.34 -3.66 -17.19
CA TYR A 90 6.74 -2.31 -17.61
C TYR A 90 8.25 -2.17 -17.83
N LEU A 91 9.05 -2.80 -16.98
CA LEU A 91 10.51 -2.75 -17.09
C LEU A 91 11.02 -3.47 -18.35
N PHE A 92 10.48 -4.65 -18.67
CA PHE A 92 10.97 -5.46 -19.80
C PHE A 92 10.27 -5.17 -21.13
N PHE A 93 8.93 -5.05 -21.14
CA PHE A 93 8.18 -4.86 -22.38
C PHE A 93 8.09 -3.39 -22.79
N PHE A 94 7.85 -2.50 -21.82
CA PHE A 94 7.73 -1.07 -22.09
C PHE A 94 9.06 -0.32 -21.96
N LYS A 95 10.12 -0.98 -21.46
CA LYS A 95 11.45 -0.40 -21.21
C LYS A 95 11.39 0.89 -20.39
N ASP A 96 10.32 1.07 -19.62
CA ASP A 96 10.12 2.20 -18.72
C ASP A 96 10.52 1.74 -17.31
N ASN A 97 11.54 2.38 -16.76
CA ASN A 97 12.05 2.02 -15.45
C ASN A 97 11.27 2.76 -14.36
N LEU A 98 10.15 2.16 -13.92
CA LEU A 98 9.36 2.66 -12.79
C LEU A 98 10.02 2.42 -11.43
N VAL A 99 10.98 1.48 -11.35
CA VAL A 99 11.68 1.15 -10.10
C VAL A 99 12.51 2.33 -9.63
N ARG A 100 13.19 3.03 -10.53
CA ARG A 100 14.04 4.17 -10.17
C ARG A 100 13.24 5.29 -9.49
N PRO A 101 12.13 5.82 -10.05
CA PRO A 101 11.28 6.78 -9.36
C PRO A 101 10.70 6.30 -8.03
N MET A 102 10.41 5.00 -7.87
CA MET A 102 9.91 4.44 -6.61
C MET A 102 10.98 4.51 -5.49
N VAL A 103 12.25 4.27 -5.82
CA VAL A 103 13.35 4.31 -4.85
C VAL A 103 13.83 5.73 -4.58
N THR A 104 13.96 6.54 -5.63
CA THR A 104 14.47 7.91 -5.49
C THR A 104 13.40 8.90 -5.04
N GLY A 105 12.11 8.53 -5.14
CA GLY A 105 10.98 9.44 -4.95
C GLY A 105 10.96 10.59 -5.97
N ARG A 106 11.78 10.51 -7.02
CA ARG A 106 12.03 11.59 -7.97
C ARG A 106 12.06 11.04 -9.38
N ARG A 107 11.27 11.63 -10.26
CA ARG A 107 11.29 11.35 -11.69
C ARG A 107 11.89 12.57 -12.41
N ASP A 108 12.76 12.30 -13.38
CA ASP A 108 13.52 13.36 -14.06
C ASP A 108 12.59 14.25 -14.89
N SER A 109 12.82 15.55 -14.83
CA SER A 109 12.07 16.56 -15.58
C SER A 109 12.09 16.34 -17.09
N ALA A 110 13.14 15.67 -17.58
CA ALA A 110 13.36 15.34 -18.99
C ALA A 110 12.34 14.34 -19.56
N ASP A 111 11.60 13.62 -18.71
CA ASP A 111 10.52 12.72 -19.12
C ASP A 111 9.20 13.47 -19.43
N PHE A 112 9.10 14.77 -19.08
CA PHE A 112 7.85 15.52 -19.19
C PHE A 112 7.79 16.39 -20.45
N SER A 113 6.60 16.49 -21.05
CA SER A 113 6.34 17.49 -22.11
C SER A 113 6.32 18.88 -21.48
N ALA A 114 6.94 19.86 -22.16
CA ALA A 114 7.04 21.25 -21.69
C ALA A 114 5.65 21.84 -21.39
N GLY A 115 5.25 21.86 -20.10
CA GLY A 115 3.96 22.41 -19.69
C GLY A 115 3.49 22.03 -18.28
N ASP A 116 3.94 20.90 -17.73
CA ASP A 116 3.49 20.46 -16.41
C ASP A 116 4.37 21.10 -15.30
N THR A 117 3.84 22.13 -14.64
CA THR A 117 4.47 22.76 -13.47
C THR A 117 4.41 21.81 -12.28
N LEU A 118 5.55 21.22 -11.94
CA LEU A 118 5.68 20.39 -10.74
C LEU A 118 5.57 21.29 -9.49
N SER A 119 4.56 21.04 -8.67
CA SER A 119 4.58 21.48 -7.28
C SER A 119 5.64 20.65 -6.56
N ASP A 120 6.83 21.22 -6.37
CA ASP A 120 7.91 20.64 -5.58
C ASP A 120 7.40 20.53 -4.13
N SER A 121 6.73 19.42 -3.81
CA SER A 121 6.36 19.08 -2.45
C SER A 121 7.61 18.66 -1.72
N LYS A 122 8.38 19.67 -1.26
CA LYS A 122 9.48 19.45 -0.33
C LYS A 122 8.94 18.66 0.86
N LEU A 123 9.58 17.53 1.16
CA LEU A 123 9.27 16.74 2.35
C LEU A 123 9.41 17.67 3.57
N SER A 124 8.27 18.13 4.06
CA SER A 124 8.25 18.94 5.27
C SER A 124 8.57 18.01 6.42
N TRP A 125 9.76 18.18 7.01
CA TRP A 125 10.18 17.46 8.21
C TRP A 125 9.14 17.55 9.34
N VAL A 126 8.32 18.60 9.35
CA VAL A 126 7.18 18.74 10.25
C VAL A 126 6.10 17.68 9.98
N ARG A 127 5.73 17.44 8.71
CA ARG A 127 4.75 16.40 8.35
C ARG A 127 5.27 15.00 8.69
N LEU A 128 6.57 14.76 8.47
CA LEU A 128 7.22 13.51 8.85
C LEU A 128 7.17 13.32 10.37
N ALA A 129 7.56 14.34 11.15
CA ALA A 129 7.56 14.28 12.60
C ALA A 129 6.13 14.06 13.17
N ILE A 130 5.12 14.72 12.60
CA ILE A 130 3.71 14.51 12.99
C ILE A 130 3.27 13.08 12.69
N ALA A 131 3.58 12.54 11.50
CA ALA A 131 3.23 11.17 11.15
C ALA A 131 3.90 10.14 12.07
N LEU A 132 5.18 10.35 12.39
CA LEU A 132 5.94 9.52 13.34
C LEU A 132 5.35 9.59 14.75
N ALA A 133 5.05 10.79 15.23
CA ALA A 133 4.42 10.99 16.54
C ALA A 133 3.04 10.31 16.61
N ALA A 134 2.23 10.44 15.56
CA ALA A 134 0.93 9.78 15.47
C ALA A 134 1.06 8.24 15.47
N ALA A 135 2.03 7.70 14.75
CA ALA A 135 2.30 6.26 14.72
C ALA A 135 2.76 5.73 16.10
N LEU A 136 3.67 6.45 16.77
CA LEU A 136 4.13 6.12 18.11
C LEU A 136 3.00 6.22 19.15
N ALA A 137 2.15 7.25 19.05
CA ALA A 137 0.98 7.41 19.92
C ALA A 137 -0.04 6.27 19.73
N ALA A 138 -0.30 5.87 18.49
CA ALA A 138 -1.17 4.73 18.18
C ALA A 138 -0.59 3.42 18.76
N MET A 139 0.71 3.19 18.60
CA MET A 139 1.40 2.02 19.17
C MET A 139 1.31 2.03 20.70
N TRP A 140 1.57 3.17 21.34
CA TRP A 140 1.47 3.30 22.80
C TRP A 140 0.04 3.05 23.30
N ALA A 141 -0.96 3.59 22.62
CA ALA A 141 -2.37 3.37 22.97
C ALA A 141 -2.74 1.88 22.87
N VAL A 142 -2.33 1.20 21.79
CA VAL A 142 -2.58 -0.24 21.62
C VAL A 142 -1.94 -1.06 22.74
N LEU A 143 -0.69 -0.76 23.12
CA LEU A 143 0.00 -1.48 24.18
C LEU A 143 -0.61 -1.22 25.56
N ASN A 144 -1.11 -0.02 25.83
CA ASN A 144 -1.73 0.32 27.11
C ASN A 144 -3.17 -0.20 27.24
N ILE A 145 -3.89 -0.34 26.12
CA ILE A 145 -5.25 -0.89 26.09
C ILE A 145 -5.23 -2.43 26.08
N GLY A 146 -4.24 -3.02 25.40
CA GLY A 146 -4.05 -4.47 25.31
C GLY A 146 -3.18 -5.10 26.42
N GLY A 147 -2.54 -4.26 27.24
CA GLY A 147 -1.71 -4.64 28.41
C GLY A 147 -2.54 -5.12 29.57
#